data_AF-A0A951UL39-F1
#
_entry.id   AF-A0A951UL39-F1
#
_cell.length_a   1.000
_cell.length_b   1.000
_cell.length_c   1.000
_cell.angle_alpha   90.00
_cell.angle_beta   90.00
_cell.angle_gamma   90.00
#
_symmetry.space_group_name_H-M   'P 1'
#
loop_
_entity.id
_entity.type
_entity.pdbx_description
1 polymer ?
#
loop_
_entity_poly.entity_id
_entity_poly.type
_entity_poly.pdbx_seq_one_letter_code
_entity_poly.pdbx_strand_id
1 'polypeptide(L)'
;MRMKFLSLAALSVVALLLMSQVTSAAPSRTCSYDVNSGVPNPLGMRAYVTIAEDQGDTTVVFEQFPSPVGEGQVPTTIASSRTLTFYGMKIDRVRALMLEDSRYYTELMGYEDPEGFAPVNAVLICR
;
A
#
# COMPACT_ATOMS: atom_id res chain seq x y z
N MET A 1 -63.32 -0.24 -39.19
CA MET A 1 -62.19 0.57 -38.68
C MET A 1 -61.26 -0.37 -37.92
N ARG A 2 -60.10 -0.75 -38.50
CA ARG A 2 -59.15 -1.73 -37.92
C ARG A 2 -58.07 -0.98 -37.14
N MET A 3 -58.03 -1.12 -35.82
CA MET A 3 -56.95 -0.58 -34.99
C MET A 3 -55.87 -1.64 -34.82
N LYS A 4 -54.66 -1.34 -35.33
CA LYS A 4 -53.46 -2.16 -35.20
C LYS A 4 -52.89 -1.98 -33.78
N PHE A 5 -52.81 -3.06 -33.01
CA PHE A 5 -52.03 -3.11 -31.79
C PHE A 5 -50.55 -3.30 -32.16
N LEU A 6 -49.72 -2.27 -31.93
CA LEU A 6 -48.27 -2.40 -31.99
C LEU A 6 -47.76 -3.09 -30.71
N SER A 7 -46.97 -4.13 -30.91
CA SER A 7 -46.31 -4.93 -29.88
C SER A 7 -45.23 -4.11 -29.15
N LEU A 8 -45.37 -3.99 -27.82
CA LEU A 8 -44.46 -3.28 -26.91
C LEU A 8 -43.46 -4.21 -26.21
N ALA A 9 -43.14 -5.37 -26.78
CA ALA A 9 -42.47 -6.45 -26.03
C ALA A 9 -40.94 -6.53 -26.17
N ALA A 10 -40.27 -5.63 -26.92
CA ALA A 10 -38.88 -5.87 -27.36
C ALA A 10 -37.78 -5.04 -26.66
N LEU A 11 -38.08 -4.21 -25.66
CA LEU A 11 -37.09 -3.24 -25.11
C LEU A 11 -36.58 -3.50 -23.68
N SER A 12 -36.85 -4.67 -23.08
CA SER A 12 -36.58 -4.86 -21.63
C SER A 12 -35.37 -5.73 -21.27
N VAL A 13 -34.67 -6.36 -22.23
CA VAL A 13 -33.66 -7.40 -21.90
C VAL A 13 -32.23 -6.86 -21.76
N VAL A 14 -31.90 -5.72 -22.37
CA VAL A 14 -30.51 -5.20 -22.36
C VAL A 14 -30.16 -4.44 -21.06
N ALA A 15 -31.16 -3.93 -20.32
CA ALA A 15 -30.93 -3.13 -19.11
C ALA A 15 -30.54 -3.97 -17.86
N LEU A 16 -30.74 -5.29 -17.87
CA LEU A 16 -30.49 -6.16 -16.71
C LEU A 16 -29.06 -6.74 -16.63
N LEU A 17 -28.21 -6.53 -17.66
CA LEU A 17 -26.84 -7.06 -17.70
C LEU A 17 -25.77 -6.12 -17.11
N LEU A 18 -26.13 -4.92 -16.67
CA LEU A 18 -25.18 -3.92 -16.14
C LEU A 18 -25.07 -3.92 -14.60
N MET A 19 -25.79 -4.77 -13.86
CA MET A 19 -25.91 -4.66 -12.39
C MET A 19 -25.17 -5.72 -11.56
N SER A 20 -24.21 -6.49 -12.11
CA SER A 20 -23.62 -7.60 -11.34
C SER A 20 -22.09 -7.65 -11.30
N GLN A 21 -21.41 -6.50 -11.36
CA GLN A 21 -20.00 -6.44 -10.95
C GLN A 21 -19.90 -5.73 -9.60
N VAL A 22 -20.53 -6.34 -8.58
CA VAL A 22 -20.15 -6.06 -7.19
C VAL A 22 -18.79 -6.73 -7.01
N THR A 23 -17.72 -6.03 -7.38
CA THR A 23 -16.37 -6.42 -6.99
C THR A 23 -16.35 -6.39 -5.47
N SER A 24 -16.42 -7.57 -4.85
CA SER A 24 -16.14 -7.72 -3.43
C SER A 24 -14.73 -7.16 -3.22
N ALA A 25 -14.63 -6.02 -2.55
CA ALA A 25 -13.35 -5.45 -2.15
C ALA A 25 -12.63 -6.54 -1.36
N ALA A 26 -11.47 -7.00 -1.86
CA ALA A 26 -10.64 -7.93 -1.12
C ALA A 26 -10.36 -7.34 0.27
N PRO A 27 -10.35 -8.15 1.34
CA PRO A 27 -10.02 -7.64 2.66
C PRO A 27 -8.67 -6.94 2.60
N SER A 28 -8.62 -5.69 3.10
CA SER A 28 -7.38 -4.94 3.17
C SER A 28 -6.43 -5.65 4.13
N ARG A 29 -5.19 -5.85 3.70
CA ARG A 29 -4.14 -6.52 4.48
C ARG A 29 -3.05 -5.52 4.76
N THR A 30 -2.61 -5.43 6.01
CA THR A 30 -1.56 -4.47 6.39
C THR A 30 -0.41 -5.19 7.08
N CYS A 31 0.81 -4.97 6.60
CA CYS A 31 2.04 -5.40 7.24
C CYS A 31 2.73 -4.21 7.92
N SER A 32 3.10 -4.40 9.19
CA SER A 32 3.83 -3.42 9.98
C SER A 32 4.82 -4.12 10.91
N TYR A 33 5.74 -3.35 11.50
CA TYR A 33 6.73 -3.88 12.44
C TYR A 33 6.07 -4.70 13.56
N ASP A 34 6.58 -5.91 13.79
CA ASP A 34 6.16 -6.77 14.88
C ASP A 34 6.90 -6.42 16.17
N VAL A 35 6.22 -5.66 17.03
CA VAL A 35 6.71 -5.29 18.37
C VAL A 35 6.96 -6.49 19.29
N ASN A 36 6.38 -7.65 18.98
CA ASN A 36 6.52 -8.86 19.78
C ASN A 36 7.59 -9.82 19.24
N SER A 37 8.23 -9.49 18.11
CA SER A 37 9.24 -10.36 17.49
C SER A 37 10.51 -10.56 18.34
N GLY A 38 10.74 -9.66 19.30
CA GLY A 38 11.98 -9.62 20.10
C GLY A 38 13.20 -9.12 19.32
N VAL A 39 13.05 -8.78 18.03
CA VAL A 39 14.10 -8.22 17.18
C VAL A 39 13.89 -6.70 17.08
N PRO A 40 14.90 -5.86 17.39
CA PRO A 40 14.77 -4.42 17.24
C PRO A 40 14.40 -4.01 15.81
N ASN A 41 13.62 -2.94 15.67
CA ASN A 41 13.32 -2.34 14.36
C ASN A 41 14.63 -1.89 13.68
N PRO A 42 14.98 -2.42 12.49
CA PRO A 42 16.18 -2.02 11.76
C PRO A 42 16.24 -0.53 11.44
N LEU A 43 15.07 0.13 11.32
CA LEU A 43 14.95 1.56 11.07
C LEU A 43 15.12 2.43 12.34
N GLY A 44 15.40 1.80 13.47
CA GLY A 44 15.51 2.45 14.78
C GLY A 44 14.14 2.77 15.40
N MET A 45 14.16 3.65 16.41
CA MET A 45 12.97 3.92 17.25
C MET A 45 12.02 4.98 16.68
N ARG A 46 12.42 5.72 15.63
CA ARG A 46 11.68 6.88 15.12
C ARG A 46 11.28 6.77 13.66
N ALA A 47 11.51 5.63 13.04
CA ALA A 47 11.13 5.41 11.65
C ALA A 47 10.52 4.03 11.47
N TYR A 48 9.58 3.92 10.54
CA TYR A 48 8.85 2.69 10.30
C TYR A 48 8.41 2.59 8.84
N VAL A 49 8.21 1.35 8.41
CA VAL A 49 7.61 1.02 7.12
C VAL A 49 6.28 0.32 7.37
N THR A 50 5.24 0.79 6.70
CA THR A 50 3.92 0.15 6.66
C THR A 50 3.61 -0.22 5.22
N ILE A 51 3.10 -1.43 5.01
CA ILE A 51 2.67 -1.91 3.69
C ILE A 51 1.19 -2.24 3.79
N ALA A 52 0.36 -1.65 2.94
CA ALA A 52 -1.07 -1.87 2.93
C ALA A 52 -1.54 -2.26 1.53
N GLU A 53 -2.36 -3.29 1.44
CA GLU A 53 -3.10 -3.65 0.23
C GLU A 53 -4.53 -3.12 0.32
N ASP A 54 -4.97 -2.42 -0.71
CA ASP A 54 -6.36 -1.99 -0.88
C ASP A 54 -6.76 -2.07 -2.36
N GLN A 55 -7.94 -2.60 -2.65
CA GLN A 55 -8.51 -2.70 -4.01
C GLN A 55 -7.60 -3.33 -5.08
N GLY A 56 -6.60 -4.12 -4.69
CA GLY A 56 -5.65 -4.76 -5.61
C GLY A 56 -4.37 -3.97 -5.85
N ASP A 57 -4.26 -2.76 -5.31
CA ASP A 57 -3.04 -1.98 -5.24
C ASP A 57 -2.35 -2.21 -3.89
N THR A 58 -1.03 -2.06 -3.86
CA THR A 58 -0.26 -2.08 -2.61
C THR A 58 0.48 -0.77 -2.45
N THR A 59 0.35 -0.15 -1.28
CA THR A 59 1.08 1.05 -0.89
C THR A 59 2.13 0.71 0.16
N VAL A 60 3.35 1.17 -0.05
CA VAL A 60 4.46 1.08 0.92
C VAL A 60 4.77 2.49 1.39
N VAL A 61 4.62 2.74 2.68
CA VAL A 61 4.87 4.05 3.31
C VAL A 61 6.07 3.92 4.24
N PHE A 62 7.09 4.73 4.00
CA PHE A 62 8.15 5.02 4.96
C PHE A 62 7.80 6.32 5.68
N GLU A 63 7.83 6.31 7.01
CA GLU A 63 7.65 7.52 7.82
C GLU A 63 8.76 7.62 8.87
N GLN A 64 9.31 8.83 9.01
CA GLN A 64 10.22 9.23 10.06
C GLN A 64 9.58 10.31 10.91
N PHE A 65 9.43 10.03 12.20
CA PHE A 65 8.88 10.96 13.17
C PHE A 65 9.78 12.19 13.38
N PRO A 66 9.19 13.35 13.73
CA PRO A 66 9.92 14.60 13.95
C PRO A 66 11.14 14.42 14.85
N SER A 67 12.34 14.69 14.36
CA SER A 67 13.59 14.54 15.12
C SER A 67 14.28 15.90 15.23
N PRO A 68 14.86 16.26 16.40
CA PRO A 68 15.54 17.55 16.56
C PRO A 68 16.67 17.74 15.53
N VAL A 69 16.77 18.96 14.99
CA VAL A 69 17.82 19.35 14.05
C VAL A 69 18.87 20.17 14.80
N GLY A 70 19.84 19.49 15.40
CA GLY A 70 20.95 20.10 16.14
C GLY A 70 20.54 20.84 17.42
N GLU A 71 21.48 21.62 17.96
CA GLU A 71 21.34 22.37 19.23
C GLU A 71 21.24 23.89 19.00
N GLY A 72 20.67 24.29 17.86
CA GLY A 72 20.53 25.71 17.51
C GLY A 72 19.68 26.50 18.51
N GLN A 73 19.80 27.84 18.46
CA GLN A 73 19.03 28.75 19.32
C GLN A 73 17.51 28.68 19.08
N VAL A 74 17.09 28.18 17.92
CA VAL A 74 15.68 27.99 17.56
C VAL A 74 15.38 26.48 17.55
N PRO A 75 14.51 26.00 18.46
CA PRO A 75 14.07 24.60 18.46
C PRO A 75 13.49 24.22 17.10
N THR A 76 14.13 23.29 16.40
CA THR A 76 13.76 22.87 15.05
C THR A 76 13.69 21.34 15.00
N THR A 77 12.69 20.80 14.31
CA THR A 77 12.59 19.36 14.06
C THR A 77 12.39 19.08 12.58
N ILE A 78 12.79 17.89 12.14
CA ILE A 78 12.55 17.39 10.79
C ILE A 78 11.79 16.06 10.84
N ALA A 79 10.78 15.93 9.99
CA ALA A 79 10.06 14.70 9.73
C ALA A 79 10.02 14.46 8.21
N SER A 80 9.88 13.21 7.80
CA SER A 80 9.74 12.86 6.39
C SER A 80 8.81 11.68 6.20
N SER A 81 8.04 11.69 5.13
CA SER A 81 7.25 10.56 4.67
C SER A 81 7.46 10.37 3.18
N ARG A 82 7.58 9.11 2.74
CA ARG A 82 7.71 8.72 1.34
C ARG A 82 6.80 7.52 1.07
N THR A 83 6.15 7.56 -0.08
CA THR A 83 5.16 6.55 -0.46
C THR A 83 5.47 6.01 -1.83
N LEU A 84 5.52 4.67 -1.94
CA LEU A 84 5.46 3.96 -3.20
C LEU A 84 4.10 3.31 -3.36
N THR A 85 3.48 3.49 -4.53
CA THR A 85 2.24 2.80 -4.89
C THR A 85 2.55 1.81 -6.02
N PHE A 86 2.24 0.54 -5.77
CA PHE A 86 2.36 -0.55 -6.74
C PHE A 86 0.95 -0.90 -7.23
N TYR A 87 0.60 -0.35 -8.39
CA TYR A 87 -0.72 -0.56 -9.00
C TYR A 87 -0.91 -2.00 -9.48
N GLY A 88 -2.07 -2.59 -9.17
CA GLY A 88 -2.46 -3.94 -9.55
C GLY A 88 -1.58 -5.05 -8.97
N MET A 89 -0.80 -4.77 -7.93
CA MET A 89 0.12 -5.71 -7.32
C MET A 89 -0.26 -6.01 -5.87
N LYS A 90 -0.35 -7.30 -5.56
CA LYS A 90 -0.64 -7.82 -4.22
C LYS A 90 0.55 -7.71 -3.28
N ILE A 91 0.27 -7.60 -1.98
CA ILE A 91 1.27 -7.29 -0.94
C ILE A 91 2.44 -8.28 -0.91
N ASP A 92 2.17 -9.57 -1.05
CA ASP A 92 3.22 -10.59 -1.03
C ASP A 92 4.13 -10.48 -2.26
N ARG A 93 3.59 -10.10 -3.43
CA ARG A 93 4.40 -9.87 -4.63
C ARG A 93 5.21 -8.58 -4.52
N VAL A 94 4.65 -7.51 -3.95
CA VAL A 94 5.43 -6.28 -3.70
C VAL A 94 6.58 -6.55 -2.74
N ARG A 95 6.35 -7.27 -1.64
CA ARG A 95 7.41 -7.63 -0.69
C ARG A 95 8.51 -8.43 -1.38
N ALA A 96 8.15 -9.42 -2.20
CA ALA A 96 9.12 -10.18 -3.00
C ALA A 96 9.88 -9.29 -3.99
N LEU A 97 9.19 -8.41 -4.72
CA LEU A 97 9.79 -7.49 -5.68
C LEU A 97 10.82 -6.56 -5.02
N MET A 98 10.52 -6.02 -3.83
CA MET A 98 11.43 -5.17 -3.09
C MET A 98 12.65 -5.92 -2.52
N LEU A 99 12.56 -7.23 -2.33
CA LEU A 99 13.71 -8.08 -2.01
C LEU A 99 14.56 -8.40 -3.24
N GLU A 100 13.90 -8.57 -4.41
CA GLU A 100 14.53 -8.89 -5.70
C GLU A 100 15.25 -7.68 -6.32
N ASP A 101 14.72 -6.47 -6.14
CA ASP A 101 15.22 -5.24 -6.75
C ASP A 101 15.35 -4.11 -5.72
N SER A 102 16.59 -3.82 -5.33
CA SER A 102 16.93 -2.82 -4.31
C SER A 102 16.58 -1.39 -4.69
N ARG A 103 16.31 -1.09 -5.97
CA ARG A 103 15.96 0.27 -6.42
C ARG A 103 14.67 0.75 -5.76
N TYR A 104 13.67 -0.11 -5.60
CA TYR A 104 12.42 0.28 -4.94
C TYR A 104 12.66 0.72 -3.50
N TYR A 105 13.46 -0.04 -2.76
CA TYR A 105 13.77 0.33 -1.37
C TYR A 105 14.63 1.59 -1.29
N THR A 106 15.61 1.73 -2.19
CA THR A 106 16.46 2.93 -2.28
C THR A 106 15.63 4.19 -2.53
N GLU A 107 14.69 4.15 -3.48
CA GLU A 107 13.80 5.28 -3.76
C GLU A 107 12.85 5.58 -2.59
N LEU A 108 12.34 4.53 -1.93
CA LEU A 108 11.50 4.68 -0.73
C LEU A 108 12.26 5.38 0.41
N MET A 109 13.52 4.98 0.65
CA MET A 109 14.35 5.54 1.72
C MET A 109 14.97 6.88 1.33
N GLY A 110 15.13 7.15 0.02
CA GLY A 110 15.78 8.32 -0.56
C GLY A 110 17.30 8.36 -0.37
N TYR A 111 17.91 7.23 -0.04
CA TYR A 111 19.35 6.98 0.01
C TYR A 111 19.60 5.49 -0.16
N GLU A 112 20.83 5.13 -0.53
CA GLU A 112 21.23 3.73 -0.67
C GLU A 112 21.52 3.11 0.71
N ASP A 113 20.79 2.05 1.04
CA ASP A 113 21.03 1.22 2.22
C ASP A 113 21.67 -0.10 1.77
N PRO A 114 22.91 -0.42 2.22
CA PRO A 114 23.61 -1.64 1.80
C PRO A 114 22.92 -2.93 2.28
N GLU A 115 22.12 -2.88 3.36
CA GLU A 115 21.37 -4.05 3.84
C GLU A 115 20.05 -4.23 3.09
N GLY A 116 19.57 -3.17 2.42
CA GLY A 116 18.36 -3.17 1.60
C GLY A 116 17.10 -3.47 2.40
N PHE A 117 16.07 -3.99 1.71
CA PHE A 117 14.76 -4.21 2.33
C PHE A 117 14.70 -5.45 3.24
N ALA A 118 15.68 -6.36 3.14
CA ALA A 118 15.61 -7.67 3.79
C ALA A 118 15.47 -7.62 5.32
N PRO A 119 16.26 -6.83 6.07
CA PRO A 119 16.12 -6.74 7.53
C PRO A 119 14.75 -6.20 7.94
N VAL A 120 14.25 -5.17 7.24
CA VAL A 120 12.92 -4.59 7.50
C VAL A 120 11.85 -5.64 7.23
N ASN A 121 11.89 -6.32 6.08
CA ASN A 121 10.92 -7.33 5.71
C ASN A 121 10.82 -8.48 6.72
N ALA A 122 11.95 -8.89 7.31
CA ALA A 122 12.03 -9.99 8.25
C ALA A 122 11.25 -9.74 9.56
N VAL A 123 11.06 -8.48 9.93
CA VAL A 123 10.37 -8.07 11.16
C VAL A 123 8.94 -7.56 10.91
N LEU A 124 8.42 -7.66 9.68
CA LEU A 124 7.04 -7.29 9.37
C LEU A 124 6.07 -8.45 9.60
N ILE A 125 5.00 -8.19 10.34
CA ILE A 125 3.84 -9.09 10.48
C ILE A 125 2.63 -8.49 9.78
N CYS A 126 1.90 -9.32 9.03
CA CYS A 126 0.70 -8.89 8.32
C CYS A 126 -0.57 -9.33 9.07
N ARG A 127 -1.56 -8.44 9.10
CA ARG A 127 -2.86 -8.65 9.75
C ARG A 127 -3.99 -8.29 8.79
#